data_AF-A0A811GEG3-F1
#
_entry.id   AF-A0A811GEG3-F1
#
_cell.length_a   1.000
_cell.length_b   1.000
_cell.length_c   1.000
_cell.angle_alpha   90.00
_cell.angle_beta   90.00
_cell.angle_gamma   90.00
#
_symmetry.space_group_name_H-M   'P 1'
#
loop_
_entity.id
_entity.type
_entity.pdbx_description
1 polymer ?
#
loop_
_entity_poly.entity_id
_entity_poly.type
_entity_poly.pdbx_seq_one_letter_code
_entity_poly.pdbx_strand_id
1 'polypeptide(L)'
;MIDFKPSINFWHDFKSNQTAGMWLFLGSRRSLQIVRPSILQLIFWGVLGGSANSLFSWLSAGEGGEFNPQGLISYALWPFIALIVGIFLSQRINNPRLMLVPALLWLVLDTHIALLQSLIQYLGYIDVLPYMFYDYLPTIFMILFVWQSLAVVWVFSRELKWPWWERALIVAATLFTLVVWQMSVKSQPIWKVEESPPTFAEDAFYAQSRLLNKSLESIQYGEFAQSHWYFLGVAGAGYQDVFKSEVERIKEQFDTRFGTFGRSIALINNPETRTQMPIASRTSMEMALRRIGQQMNKESDVLFLYMTSHGLPNQFEMENDPIDLNDVDPKWLKDTLDKSGIRWRVIVISACYSGSFVPALQDDNTLIITASAADRASFGCSNEADYTYFGRAFFDQAMREQNSIGAAFEQTKETVAQWEKAQGFEASEPQWSIGKNMEFMLPQLEQRLFPAALKSDNKVETPQLTVETQ
;
A
#
# COMPACT_ATOMS: atom_id res chain seq x y z
N MET A 1 -48.69 3.90 -27.11
CA MET A 1 -48.13 5.22 -26.77
C MET A 1 -47.68 5.11 -25.32
N ILE A 2 -46.42 5.44 -24.99
CA ILE A 2 -45.95 5.39 -23.60
C ILE A 2 -46.65 6.52 -22.86
N ASP A 3 -47.47 6.19 -21.86
CA ASP A 3 -48.15 7.19 -21.03
C ASP A 3 -47.39 7.36 -19.72
N PHE A 4 -46.66 8.47 -19.60
CA PHE A 4 -45.91 8.79 -18.39
C PHE A 4 -46.81 9.46 -17.37
N LYS A 5 -46.84 8.93 -16.14
CA LYS A 5 -47.64 9.48 -15.05
C LYS A 5 -47.23 10.93 -14.75
N PRO A 6 -48.18 11.84 -14.51
CA PRO A 6 -47.86 13.21 -14.14
C PRO A 6 -47.17 13.27 -12.76
N SER A 7 -46.43 14.35 -12.54
CA SER A 7 -45.90 14.70 -11.21
C SER A 7 -47.05 14.88 -10.21
N ILE A 8 -46.89 14.34 -8.98
CA ILE A 8 -47.85 14.56 -7.88
C ILE A 8 -47.25 15.52 -6.85
N ASN A 9 -46.12 15.13 -6.26
CA ASN A 9 -45.34 15.95 -5.35
C ASN A 9 -43.90 15.44 -5.34
N PHE A 10 -43.00 16.23 -4.76
CA PHE A 10 -41.57 15.92 -4.78
C PHE A 10 -41.23 14.53 -4.22
N TRP A 11 -41.69 14.21 -3.01
CA TRP A 11 -41.33 12.97 -2.32
C TRP A 11 -41.92 11.72 -3.00
N HIS A 12 -43.14 11.83 -3.49
CA HIS A 12 -43.79 10.78 -4.24
C HIS A 12 -43.02 10.51 -5.54
N ASP A 13 -42.69 11.56 -6.29
CA ASP A 13 -41.95 11.42 -7.55
C ASP A 13 -40.53 10.91 -7.31
N PHE A 14 -39.87 11.34 -6.23
CA PHE A 14 -38.56 10.85 -5.81
C PHE A 14 -38.59 9.32 -5.59
N LYS A 15 -39.52 8.82 -4.78
CA LYS A 15 -39.71 7.38 -4.54
C LYS A 15 -40.05 6.61 -5.83
N SER A 16 -40.90 7.21 -6.68
CA SER A 16 -41.29 6.63 -7.97
C SER A 16 -40.07 6.50 -8.90
N ASN A 17 -39.26 7.55 -9.00
CA ASN A 17 -38.08 7.59 -9.86
C ASN A 17 -36.97 6.66 -9.35
N GLN A 18 -36.76 6.55 -8.03
CA GLN A 18 -35.89 5.52 -7.46
C GLN A 18 -36.31 4.11 -7.86
N THR A 19 -37.59 3.79 -7.67
CA THR A 19 -38.15 2.48 -8.02
C THR A 19 -38.01 2.22 -9.53
N ALA A 20 -38.24 3.25 -10.35
CA ALA A 20 -38.08 3.16 -11.79
C ALA A 20 -36.61 2.93 -12.19
N GLY A 21 -35.65 3.56 -11.52
CA GLY A 21 -34.22 3.30 -11.68
C GLY A 21 -33.88 1.85 -11.42
N MET A 22 -34.30 1.28 -10.28
CA MET A 22 -34.04 -0.14 -9.97
C MET A 22 -34.63 -1.10 -11.01
N TRP A 23 -35.85 -0.83 -11.50
CA TRP A 23 -36.41 -1.61 -12.61
C TRP A 23 -35.64 -1.43 -13.92
N LEU A 24 -35.10 -0.24 -14.17
CA LEU A 24 -34.25 0.03 -15.32
C LEU A 24 -32.98 -0.81 -15.23
N PHE A 25 -32.31 -0.83 -14.07
CA PHE A 25 -31.11 -1.62 -13.83
C PHE A 25 -31.34 -3.12 -14.08
N LEU A 26 -32.52 -3.63 -13.76
CA LEU A 26 -32.93 -5.01 -14.09
C LEU A 26 -33.33 -5.22 -15.57
N GLY A 27 -33.17 -4.20 -16.43
CA GLY A 27 -33.54 -4.26 -17.85
C GLY A 27 -35.05 -4.36 -18.10
N SER A 28 -35.87 -3.93 -17.14
CA SER A 28 -37.33 -4.08 -17.18
C SER A 28 -38.04 -2.83 -17.69
N ARG A 29 -39.02 -3.04 -18.57
CA ARG A 29 -39.92 -1.99 -19.10
C ARG A 29 -40.85 -1.39 -18.03
N ARG A 30 -40.96 -2.02 -16.85
CA ARG A 30 -41.70 -1.47 -15.71
C ARG A 30 -41.16 -0.10 -15.27
N SER A 31 -39.88 0.17 -15.50
CA SER A 31 -39.26 1.48 -15.26
C SER A 31 -40.04 2.63 -15.93
N LEU A 32 -40.40 2.46 -17.20
CA LEU A 32 -41.12 3.47 -17.99
C LEU A 32 -42.58 3.66 -17.57
N GLN A 33 -43.17 2.67 -16.88
CA GLN A 33 -44.55 2.75 -16.37
C GLN A 33 -44.64 3.44 -15.00
N ILE A 34 -43.52 3.51 -14.29
CA ILE A 34 -43.43 4.02 -12.91
C ILE A 34 -42.79 5.40 -12.90
N VAL A 35 -41.88 5.70 -13.83
CA VAL A 35 -41.16 6.97 -13.89
C VAL A 35 -42.11 8.17 -13.95
N ARG A 36 -41.77 9.22 -13.19
CA ARG A 36 -42.48 10.49 -13.11
C ARG A 36 -41.49 11.62 -13.40
N PRO A 37 -41.27 11.92 -14.69
CA PRO A 37 -40.31 12.94 -15.08
C PRO A 37 -40.82 14.33 -14.71
N SER A 38 -39.98 15.11 -14.02
CA SER A 38 -40.19 16.54 -13.78
C SER A 38 -38.85 17.27 -13.78
N ILE A 39 -38.87 18.56 -14.11
CA ILE A 39 -37.65 19.39 -14.13
C ILE A 39 -37.01 19.43 -12.74
N LEU A 40 -37.83 19.56 -11.69
CA LEU A 40 -37.36 19.61 -10.32
C LEU A 40 -36.70 18.28 -9.90
N GLN A 41 -37.25 17.13 -10.31
CA GLN A 41 -36.61 15.83 -10.10
C GLN A 41 -35.28 15.72 -10.86
N LEU A 42 -35.21 16.17 -12.11
CA LEU A 42 -33.97 16.14 -12.89
C LEU A 42 -32.87 16.98 -12.23
N ILE A 43 -33.19 18.20 -11.80
CA ILE A 43 -32.24 19.07 -11.09
C ILE A 43 -31.79 18.42 -9.79
N PHE A 44 -32.72 17.90 -9.00
CA PHE A 44 -32.39 17.27 -7.72
C PHE A 44 -31.48 16.06 -7.88
N TRP A 45 -31.80 15.15 -8.82
CA TRP A 45 -30.95 13.99 -9.11
C TRP A 45 -29.62 14.38 -9.76
N GLY A 46 -29.57 15.48 -10.52
CA GLY A 46 -28.33 16.03 -11.05
C GLY A 46 -27.40 16.53 -9.94
N VAL A 47 -27.93 17.27 -8.97
CA VAL A 47 -27.17 17.74 -7.79
C VAL A 47 -26.74 16.56 -6.92
N LEU A 48 -27.63 15.60 -6.67
CA LEU A 48 -27.33 14.43 -5.85
C LEU A 48 -26.28 13.53 -6.51
N GLY A 49 -26.38 13.29 -7.82
CA GLY A 49 -25.41 12.53 -8.59
C GLY A 49 -24.05 13.21 -8.66
N GLY A 50 -24.03 14.53 -8.91
CA GLY A 50 -22.80 15.32 -8.86
C GLY A 50 -22.14 15.31 -7.48
N SER A 51 -22.93 15.39 -6.40
CA SER A 51 -22.43 15.32 -5.02
C SER A 51 -21.88 13.93 -4.69
N ALA A 52 -22.56 12.86 -5.10
CA ALA A 52 -22.10 11.49 -4.88
C ALA A 52 -20.80 11.18 -5.64
N ASN A 53 -20.68 11.65 -6.89
CA ASN A 53 -19.45 11.50 -7.68
C ASN A 53 -18.32 12.39 -7.15
N SER A 54 -18.63 13.58 -6.62
CA SER A 54 -17.65 14.42 -5.94
C SER A 54 -17.12 13.76 -4.67
N LEU A 55 -18.00 13.16 -3.85
CA LEU A 55 -17.60 12.36 -2.68
C LEU A 55 -16.70 11.19 -3.08
N PHE A 56 -17.10 10.41 -4.08
CA PHE A 56 -16.28 9.31 -4.58
C PHE A 56 -14.89 9.80 -5.04
N SER A 57 -14.85 10.86 -5.86
CA SER A 57 -13.60 11.42 -6.35
C SER A 57 -12.70 11.96 -5.24
N TRP A 58 -13.26 12.51 -4.16
CA TRP A 58 -12.50 12.97 -3.00
C TRP A 58 -11.93 11.81 -2.19
N LEU A 59 -12.71 10.75 -1.95
CA LEU A 59 -12.23 9.53 -1.31
C LEU A 59 -11.15 8.83 -2.13
N SER A 60 -11.27 8.82 -3.46
CA SER A 60 -10.23 8.29 -4.35
C SER A 60 -8.96 9.13 -4.38
N ALA A 61 -9.03 10.41 -4.00
CA ALA A 61 -7.89 11.32 -3.89
C ALA A 61 -7.21 11.26 -2.50
N GLY A 62 -7.57 10.28 -1.65
CA GLY A 62 -6.96 10.09 -0.33
C GLY A 62 -7.36 11.19 0.67
N GLU A 63 -8.61 11.65 0.63
CA GLU A 63 -9.13 12.78 1.43
C GLU A 63 -8.44 14.14 1.14
N GLY A 64 -7.56 14.18 0.13
CA GLY A 64 -6.85 15.37 -0.34
C GLY A 64 -7.28 15.82 -1.74
N GLY A 65 -6.47 16.72 -2.33
CA GLY A 65 -6.66 17.25 -3.68
C GLY A 65 -7.45 18.56 -3.73
N GLU A 66 -7.31 19.28 -4.84
CA GLU A 66 -8.02 20.52 -5.11
C GLU A 66 -9.28 20.28 -5.93
N PHE A 67 -10.34 21.02 -5.63
CA PHE A 67 -11.58 20.96 -6.41
C PHE A 67 -11.34 21.49 -7.83
N ASN A 68 -11.59 20.65 -8.83
CA ASN A 68 -11.44 20.96 -10.24
C ASN A 68 -12.83 21.16 -10.89
N PRO A 69 -13.26 22.41 -11.16
CA PRO A 69 -14.54 22.68 -11.81
C PRO A 69 -14.70 21.99 -13.17
N GLN A 70 -13.59 21.80 -13.91
CA GLN A 70 -13.61 21.11 -15.19
C GLN A 70 -14.00 19.64 -15.03
N GLY A 71 -13.64 19.00 -13.93
CA GLY A 71 -14.03 17.61 -13.67
C GLY A 71 -15.53 17.45 -13.45
N LEU A 72 -16.16 18.41 -12.76
CA LEU A 72 -17.62 18.41 -12.60
C LEU A 72 -18.33 18.62 -13.95
N ILE A 73 -17.78 19.48 -14.82
CA ILE A 73 -18.26 19.67 -16.19
C ILE A 73 -18.11 18.36 -16.99
N SER A 74 -16.95 17.71 -16.93
CA SER A 74 -16.68 16.43 -17.59
C SER A 74 -17.67 15.35 -17.15
N TYR A 75 -17.98 15.25 -15.86
CA TYR A 75 -19.03 14.38 -15.34
C TYR A 75 -20.40 14.71 -15.95
N ALA A 76 -20.81 15.98 -15.93
CA ALA A 76 -22.11 16.43 -16.38
C ALA A 76 -22.37 16.24 -17.90
N LEU A 77 -21.32 16.01 -18.71
CA LEU A 77 -21.46 15.72 -20.14
C LEU A 77 -22.34 14.49 -20.41
N TRP A 78 -22.25 13.44 -19.60
CA TRP A 78 -23.02 12.22 -19.84
C TRP A 78 -24.53 12.40 -19.66
N PRO A 79 -25.04 12.90 -18.51
CA PRO A 79 -26.47 13.19 -18.37
C PRO A 79 -26.95 14.26 -19.36
N PHE A 80 -26.08 15.17 -19.80
CA PHE A 80 -26.39 16.11 -20.88
C PHE A 80 -26.60 15.41 -22.24
N ILE A 81 -25.73 14.47 -22.62
CA ILE A 81 -25.92 13.63 -23.82
C ILE A 81 -27.22 12.81 -23.71
N ALA A 82 -27.50 12.23 -22.54
CA ALA A 82 -28.74 11.50 -22.29
C ALA A 82 -29.99 12.39 -22.45
N LEU A 83 -29.90 13.68 -22.07
CA LEU A 83 -30.97 14.65 -22.29
C LEU A 83 -31.18 14.95 -23.78
N ILE A 84 -30.10 15.11 -24.55
CA ILE A 84 -30.17 15.28 -26.02
C ILE A 84 -30.87 14.08 -26.65
N VAL A 85 -30.48 12.86 -26.27
CA VAL A 85 -31.15 11.62 -26.73
C VAL A 85 -32.64 11.63 -26.36
N GLY A 86 -32.97 12.05 -25.14
CA GLY A 86 -34.35 12.22 -24.69
C GLY A 86 -35.15 13.20 -25.56
N ILE A 87 -34.57 14.34 -25.94
CA ILE A 87 -35.19 15.32 -26.85
C ILE A 87 -35.52 14.67 -28.20
N PHE A 88 -34.57 13.98 -28.82
CA PHE A 88 -34.78 13.30 -30.10
C PHE A 88 -35.88 12.25 -30.02
N LEU A 89 -35.88 11.42 -28.98
CA LEU A 89 -36.90 10.40 -28.78
C LEU A 89 -38.28 11.02 -28.53
N SER A 90 -38.34 12.11 -27.75
CA SER A 90 -39.57 12.86 -27.48
C SER A 90 -40.21 13.38 -28.77
N GLN A 91 -39.40 13.95 -29.68
CA GLN A 91 -39.85 14.42 -30.98
C GLN A 91 -40.34 13.28 -31.87
N ARG A 92 -39.60 12.16 -31.94
CA ARG A 92 -39.96 10.98 -32.75
C ARG A 92 -41.28 10.34 -32.33
N ILE A 93 -41.61 10.38 -31.03
CA ILE A 93 -42.80 9.72 -30.45
C ILE A 93 -43.95 10.71 -30.22
N ASN A 94 -43.70 12.01 -30.41
CA ASN A 94 -44.61 13.10 -30.08
C ASN A 94 -45.09 13.06 -28.61
N ASN A 95 -44.16 12.82 -27.68
CA ASN A 95 -44.43 12.83 -26.25
C ASN A 95 -43.41 13.69 -25.48
N PRO A 96 -43.76 14.95 -25.14
CA PRO A 96 -42.86 15.89 -24.47
C PRO A 96 -42.29 15.39 -23.14
N ARG A 97 -43.02 14.54 -22.40
CA ARG A 97 -42.57 14.03 -21.08
C ARG A 97 -41.37 13.09 -21.21
N LEU A 98 -41.21 12.44 -22.36
CA LEU A 98 -40.11 11.50 -22.61
C LEU A 98 -38.73 12.19 -22.60
N MET A 99 -38.71 13.50 -22.87
CA MET A 99 -37.49 14.30 -22.96
C MET A 99 -36.54 14.12 -21.76
N LEU A 100 -37.09 14.06 -20.55
CA LEU A 100 -36.29 14.00 -19.32
C LEU A 100 -35.96 12.57 -18.89
N VAL A 101 -36.66 11.56 -19.43
CA VAL A 101 -36.67 10.21 -18.87
C VAL A 101 -35.31 9.50 -18.96
N PRO A 102 -34.58 9.52 -20.10
CA PRO A 102 -33.27 8.86 -20.18
C PRO A 102 -32.27 9.46 -19.19
N ALA A 103 -32.13 10.78 -19.15
CA ALA A 103 -31.21 11.47 -18.24
C ALA A 103 -31.60 11.25 -16.77
N LEU A 104 -32.88 11.36 -16.44
CA LEU A 104 -33.38 11.18 -15.08
C LEU A 104 -33.13 9.76 -14.56
N LEU A 105 -33.47 8.73 -15.34
CA LEU A 105 -33.28 7.35 -14.89
C LEU A 105 -31.79 6.98 -14.80
N TRP A 106 -30.97 7.51 -15.70
CA TRP A 106 -29.52 7.34 -15.61
C TRP A 106 -28.95 8.00 -14.36
N LEU A 107 -29.30 9.26 -14.08
CA LEU A 107 -28.85 9.98 -12.88
C LEU A 107 -29.26 9.28 -11.58
N VAL A 108 -30.48 8.73 -11.53
CA VAL A 108 -30.93 7.92 -10.40
C VAL A 108 -29.98 6.75 -10.18
N LEU A 109 -29.67 5.97 -11.21
CA LEU A 109 -28.78 4.81 -11.09
C LEU A 109 -27.34 5.21 -10.74
N ASP A 110 -26.82 6.20 -11.45
CA ASP A 110 -25.47 6.70 -11.26
C ASP A 110 -25.23 7.16 -9.82
N THR A 111 -26.19 7.89 -9.25
CA THR A 111 -26.12 8.32 -7.85
C THR A 111 -25.97 7.13 -6.88
N HIS A 112 -26.74 6.07 -7.06
CA HIS A 112 -26.68 4.91 -6.17
C HIS A 112 -25.39 4.11 -6.36
N ILE A 113 -24.92 3.98 -7.60
CA ILE A 113 -23.65 3.31 -7.89
C ILE A 113 -22.49 4.12 -7.30
N ALA A 114 -22.48 5.44 -7.45
CA ALA A 114 -21.45 6.32 -6.88
C ALA A 114 -21.46 6.31 -5.35
N LEU A 115 -22.63 6.25 -4.70
CA LEU A 115 -22.72 6.07 -3.24
C LEU A 115 -22.21 4.70 -2.78
N LEU A 116 -22.52 3.64 -3.52
CA LEU A 116 -21.97 2.30 -3.25
C LEU A 116 -20.45 2.26 -3.43
N GLN A 117 -19.94 2.90 -4.48
CA GLN A 117 -18.51 3.08 -4.70
C GLN A 117 -17.85 3.84 -3.56
N SER A 118 -18.45 4.96 -3.13
CA SER A 118 -17.96 5.76 -2.00
C SER A 118 -17.92 4.94 -0.71
N LEU A 119 -18.97 4.16 -0.43
CA LEU A 119 -19.01 3.29 0.74
C LEU A 119 -17.90 2.24 0.70
N ILE A 120 -17.74 1.57 -0.44
CA ILE A 120 -16.70 0.54 -0.60
C ILE A 120 -15.30 1.14 -0.52
N GLN A 121 -15.07 2.31 -1.13
CA GLN A 121 -13.80 3.02 -1.04
C GLN A 121 -13.49 3.41 0.41
N TYR A 122 -14.48 3.91 1.15
CA TYR A 122 -14.34 4.24 2.57
C TYR A 122 -14.04 3.00 3.43
N LEU A 123 -14.75 1.89 3.20
CA LEU A 123 -14.47 0.62 3.88
C LEU A 123 -13.06 0.10 3.57
N GLY A 124 -12.56 0.39 2.38
CA GLY A 124 -11.20 0.07 1.99
C GLY A 124 -10.15 0.94 2.70
N TYR A 125 -10.43 2.24 2.82
CA TYR A 125 -9.59 3.17 3.54
C TYR A 125 -9.39 2.82 5.01
N ILE A 126 -10.42 2.31 5.69
CA ILE A 126 -10.33 1.84 7.09
C ILE A 126 -9.84 0.39 7.23
N ASP A 127 -9.32 -0.21 6.15
CA ASP A 127 -8.78 -1.58 6.08
C ASP A 127 -9.72 -2.67 6.61
N VAL A 128 -11.04 -2.50 6.39
CA VAL A 128 -12.07 -3.47 6.82
C VAL A 128 -12.36 -4.50 5.71
N LEU A 129 -12.09 -4.17 4.45
CA LEU A 129 -12.35 -5.06 3.32
C LEU A 129 -11.20 -6.06 3.13
N PRO A 130 -11.49 -7.37 2.95
CA PRO A 130 -10.46 -8.34 2.61
C PRO A 130 -9.75 -7.96 1.31
N TYR A 131 -8.43 -8.07 1.28
CA TYR A 131 -7.63 -7.56 0.16
C TYR A 131 -7.99 -8.16 -1.20
N MET A 132 -8.42 -9.43 -1.21
CA MET A 132 -8.94 -10.13 -2.39
C MET A 132 -10.04 -9.35 -3.13
N PHE A 133 -10.81 -8.50 -2.46
CA PHE A 133 -11.85 -7.71 -3.12
C PHE A 133 -11.27 -6.58 -3.98
N TYR A 134 -10.15 -5.96 -3.59
CA TYR A 134 -9.59 -4.80 -4.29
C TYR A 134 -9.25 -5.09 -5.75
N ASP A 135 -8.78 -6.30 -6.07
CA ASP A 135 -8.46 -6.71 -7.44
C ASP A 135 -9.69 -6.73 -8.36
N TYR A 136 -10.86 -7.05 -7.81
CA TYR A 136 -12.10 -7.17 -8.57
C TYR A 136 -12.93 -5.89 -8.59
N LEU A 137 -12.79 -5.02 -7.58
CA LEU A 137 -13.61 -3.82 -7.44
C LEU A 137 -13.60 -2.91 -8.68
N PRO A 138 -12.45 -2.55 -9.29
CA PRO A 138 -12.43 -1.74 -10.52
C PRO A 138 -13.21 -2.39 -11.66
N THR A 139 -13.10 -3.71 -11.81
CA THR A 139 -13.79 -4.48 -12.86
C THR A 139 -15.29 -4.53 -12.61
N ILE A 140 -15.72 -4.81 -11.38
CA ILE A 140 -17.13 -4.85 -10.99
C ILE A 140 -17.78 -3.50 -11.27
N PHE A 141 -17.15 -2.41 -10.82
CA PHE A 141 -17.69 -1.07 -11.01
C PHE A 141 -17.69 -0.62 -12.47
N MET A 142 -16.69 -1.01 -13.26
CA MET A 142 -16.71 -0.81 -14.71
C MET A 142 -17.91 -1.53 -15.34
N ILE A 143 -18.17 -2.79 -14.98
CA ILE A 143 -19.32 -3.56 -15.48
C ILE A 143 -20.63 -2.88 -15.09
N LEU A 144 -20.78 -2.46 -13.83
CA LEU A 144 -21.96 -1.75 -13.34
C LEU A 144 -22.18 -0.44 -14.11
N PHE A 145 -21.13 0.33 -14.33
CA PHE A 145 -21.15 1.59 -15.05
C PHE A 145 -21.53 1.43 -16.54
N VAL A 146 -20.95 0.43 -17.21
CA VAL A 146 -21.31 0.12 -18.61
C VAL A 146 -22.75 -0.38 -18.68
N TRP A 147 -23.14 -1.28 -17.77
CA TRP A 147 -24.47 -1.86 -17.75
C TRP A 147 -25.57 -0.81 -17.53
N GLN A 148 -25.41 0.15 -16.61
CA GLN A 148 -26.45 1.17 -16.39
C GLN A 148 -26.78 1.97 -17.67
N SER A 149 -25.76 2.28 -18.47
CA SER A 149 -25.90 3.01 -19.72
C SER A 149 -26.54 2.14 -20.81
N LEU A 150 -26.13 0.87 -20.89
CA LEU A 150 -26.75 -0.09 -21.81
C LEU A 150 -28.18 -0.46 -21.40
N ALA A 151 -28.53 -0.41 -20.12
CA ALA A 151 -29.86 -0.70 -19.62
C ALA A 151 -30.89 0.33 -20.12
N VAL A 152 -30.50 1.61 -20.20
CA VAL A 152 -31.29 2.66 -20.87
C VAL A 152 -31.58 2.26 -22.30
N VAL A 153 -30.55 1.99 -23.11
CA VAL A 153 -30.69 1.60 -24.52
C VAL A 153 -31.53 0.33 -24.65
N TRP A 154 -31.31 -0.67 -23.80
CA TRP A 154 -32.02 -1.93 -23.80
C TRP A 154 -33.52 -1.76 -23.53
N VAL A 155 -33.91 -1.01 -22.49
CA VAL A 155 -35.32 -0.81 -22.15
C VAL A 155 -36.04 0.01 -23.22
N PHE A 156 -35.42 1.11 -23.68
CA PHE A 156 -36.02 1.95 -24.73
C PHE A 156 -36.14 1.21 -26.07
N SER A 157 -35.13 0.45 -26.48
CA SER A 157 -35.20 -0.33 -27.74
C SER A 157 -36.33 -1.36 -27.73
N ARG A 158 -36.62 -1.97 -26.57
CA ARG A 158 -37.73 -2.92 -26.41
C ARG A 158 -39.09 -2.25 -26.35
N GLU A 159 -39.19 -1.09 -25.71
CA GLU A 159 -40.48 -0.37 -25.61
C GLU A 159 -40.87 0.27 -26.95
N LEU A 160 -39.88 0.83 -27.65
CA LEU A 160 -40.06 1.50 -28.93
C LEU A 160 -39.97 0.56 -30.13
N LYS A 161 -39.73 -0.74 -29.89
CA LYS A 161 -39.63 -1.79 -30.92
C LYS A 161 -38.63 -1.46 -32.02
N TRP A 162 -37.45 -0.98 -31.64
CA TRP A 162 -36.39 -0.68 -32.60
C TRP A 162 -35.95 -1.95 -33.36
N PRO A 163 -35.67 -1.85 -34.67
CA PRO A 163 -35.07 -2.95 -35.39
C PRO A 163 -33.68 -3.26 -34.85
N TRP A 164 -33.23 -4.51 -35.03
CA TRP A 164 -31.98 -5.01 -34.43
C TRP A 164 -30.74 -4.21 -34.84
N TRP A 165 -30.70 -3.69 -36.08
CA TRP A 165 -29.57 -2.91 -36.59
C TRP A 165 -29.50 -1.52 -35.95
N GLU A 166 -30.63 -0.84 -35.75
CA GLU A 166 -30.69 0.47 -35.08
C GLU A 166 -30.22 0.33 -33.64
N ARG A 167 -30.69 -0.74 -32.98
CA ARG A 167 -30.24 -1.08 -31.63
C ARG A 167 -28.72 -1.36 -31.59
N ALA A 168 -28.18 -2.14 -32.52
CA ALA A 168 -26.76 -2.44 -32.57
C ALA A 168 -25.91 -1.18 -32.77
N LEU A 169 -26.33 -0.28 -33.66
CA LEU A 169 -25.67 1.02 -33.89
C LEU A 169 -25.69 1.90 -32.65
N ILE A 170 -26.82 2.01 -31.96
CA ILE A 170 -26.92 2.83 -30.74
C ILE A 170 -26.09 2.24 -29.61
N VAL A 171 -26.05 0.91 -29.46
CA VAL A 171 -25.15 0.25 -28.48
C VAL A 171 -23.69 0.54 -28.81
N ALA A 172 -23.27 0.39 -30.06
CA ALA A 172 -21.89 0.68 -30.48
C ALA A 172 -21.53 2.16 -30.24
N ALA A 173 -22.41 3.09 -30.61
CA ALA A 173 -22.21 4.51 -30.36
C ALA A 173 -22.16 4.83 -28.86
N THR A 174 -23.00 4.19 -28.04
CA THR A 174 -23.01 4.36 -26.58
C THR A 174 -21.69 3.88 -25.99
N LEU A 175 -21.22 2.69 -26.37
CA LEU A 175 -19.94 2.15 -25.91
C LEU A 175 -18.76 3.04 -26.30
N PHE A 176 -18.71 3.49 -27.55
CA PHE A 176 -17.68 4.43 -28.01
C PHE A 176 -17.71 5.73 -27.20
N THR A 177 -18.90 6.30 -26.98
CA THR A 177 -19.05 7.54 -26.20
C THR A 177 -18.65 7.33 -24.74
N LEU A 178 -18.96 6.18 -24.14
CA LEU A 178 -18.55 5.83 -22.78
C LEU A 178 -17.02 5.82 -22.64
N VAL A 179 -16.32 5.23 -23.61
CA VAL A 179 -14.85 5.18 -23.61
C VAL A 179 -14.26 6.59 -23.67
N VAL A 180 -14.73 7.42 -24.61
CA VAL A 180 -14.27 8.81 -24.75
C VAL A 180 -14.56 9.63 -23.49
N TRP A 181 -15.77 9.49 -22.94
CA TRP A 181 -16.15 10.15 -21.69
C TRP A 181 -15.28 9.71 -20.52
N GLN A 182 -15.00 8.41 -20.39
CA GLN A 182 -14.17 7.87 -19.32
C GLN A 182 -12.73 8.37 -19.42
N MET A 183 -12.17 8.50 -20.63
CA MET A 183 -10.85 9.13 -20.82
C MET A 183 -10.86 10.59 -20.35
N SER A 184 -11.91 11.34 -20.67
CA SER A 184 -12.07 12.73 -20.23
C SER A 184 -12.14 12.84 -18.69
N VAL A 185 -13.01 12.05 -18.05
CA VAL A 185 -13.17 12.05 -16.57
C VAL A 185 -11.89 11.61 -15.87
N LYS A 186 -11.16 10.62 -16.39
CA LYS A 186 -9.85 10.23 -15.84
C LYS A 186 -8.81 11.33 -15.95
N SER A 187 -8.79 12.05 -17.07
CA SER A 187 -7.83 13.16 -17.28
C SER A 187 -8.18 14.42 -16.48
N GLN A 188 -9.46 14.59 -16.15
CA GLN A 188 -10.01 15.73 -15.43
C GLN A 188 -10.96 15.23 -14.33
N PRO A 189 -10.42 14.66 -13.24
CA PRO A 189 -11.26 14.24 -12.10
C PRO A 189 -11.84 15.46 -11.38
N ILE A 190 -12.92 15.26 -10.60
CA ILE A 190 -13.58 16.33 -9.84
C ILE A 190 -12.67 16.85 -8.73
N TRP A 191 -11.97 15.94 -8.05
CA TRP A 191 -10.89 16.26 -7.12
C TRP A 191 -9.58 15.84 -7.76
N LYS A 192 -8.67 16.81 -7.95
CA LYS A 192 -7.40 16.60 -8.64
C LYS A 192 -6.27 16.78 -7.63
N VAL A 193 -5.45 15.75 -7.50
CA VAL A 193 -4.15 15.87 -6.83
C VAL A 193 -3.18 16.39 -7.88
N GLU A 194 -2.63 17.58 -7.69
CA GLU A 194 -1.52 18.03 -8.51
C GLU A 194 -0.30 17.18 -8.13
N GLU A 195 0.13 16.32 -9.06
CA GLU A 195 1.45 15.71 -8.98
C GLU A 195 2.49 16.83 -9.12
N SER A 196 2.91 17.40 -8.00
CA SER A 196 4.09 18.24 -7.97
C SER A 196 5.29 17.35 -8.33
N PRO A 197 6.08 17.69 -9.35
CA PRO A 197 7.23 16.87 -9.69
C PRO A 197 8.13 16.76 -8.46
N PRO A 198 8.67 15.57 -8.16
CA PRO A 198 9.54 15.41 -7.01
C PRO A 198 10.72 16.38 -7.12
N THR A 199 10.97 17.12 -6.05
CA THR A 199 12.10 18.05 -5.98
C THR A 199 13.12 17.58 -4.97
N PHE A 200 14.36 17.99 -5.18
CA PHE A 200 15.43 17.76 -4.22
C PHE A 200 15.90 19.12 -3.69
N ALA A 201 15.73 19.35 -2.39
CA ALA A 201 16.08 20.63 -1.78
C ALA A 201 17.60 20.86 -1.81
N GLU A 202 18.01 22.12 -1.98
CA GLU A 202 19.43 22.51 -2.07
C GLU A 202 20.18 22.20 -0.76
N ASP A 203 19.56 22.45 0.39
CA ASP A 203 20.13 22.18 1.70
C ASP A 203 20.35 20.68 1.96
N ALA A 204 19.41 19.84 1.53
CA ALA A 204 19.56 18.39 1.51
C ALA A 204 20.79 17.98 0.67
N PHE A 205 20.96 18.56 -0.52
CA PHE A 205 22.09 18.24 -1.41
C PHE A 205 23.44 18.51 -0.74
N TYR A 206 23.60 19.70 -0.16
CA TYR A 206 24.83 20.05 0.53
C TYR A 206 25.01 19.33 1.88
N ALA A 207 23.93 18.83 2.49
CA ALA A 207 24.01 18.08 3.74
C ALA A 207 24.52 16.64 3.58
N GLN A 208 24.24 15.97 2.47
CA GLN A 208 24.41 14.51 2.33
C GLN A 208 25.83 14.01 2.61
N SER A 209 26.86 14.64 2.02
CA SER A 209 28.25 14.22 2.26
C SER A 209 28.65 14.33 3.73
N ARG A 210 28.22 15.40 4.41
CA ARG A 210 28.47 15.62 5.84
C ARG A 210 27.73 14.61 6.70
N LEU A 211 26.46 14.33 6.40
CA LEU A 211 25.66 13.35 7.13
C LEU A 211 26.26 11.96 7.04
N LEU A 212 26.66 11.52 5.84
CA LEU A 212 27.29 10.22 5.64
C LEU A 212 28.63 10.15 6.39
N ASN A 213 29.52 11.11 6.21
CA ASN A 213 30.83 11.10 6.89
C ASN A 213 30.69 11.10 8.40
N LYS A 214 29.76 11.89 8.96
CA LYS A 214 29.46 11.88 10.39
C LYS A 214 29.02 10.50 10.88
N SER A 215 28.11 9.83 10.16
CA SER A 215 27.66 8.48 10.50
C SER A 215 28.80 7.46 10.43
N LEU A 216 29.65 7.53 9.40
CA LEU A 216 30.81 6.66 9.25
C LEU A 216 31.85 6.87 10.36
N GLU A 217 32.13 8.12 10.72
CA GLU A 217 33.08 8.45 11.78
C GLU A 217 32.61 8.02 13.17
N SER A 218 31.29 7.95 13.39
CA SER A 218 30.72 7.54 14.67
C SER A 218 30.91 6.06 15.02
N ILE A 219 31.33 5.24 14.05
CA ILE A 219 31.53 3.81 14.24
C ILE A 219 32.80 3.54 15.05
N GLN A 220 32.59 3.02 16.25
CA GLN A 220 33.61 2.62 17.21
C GLN A 220 34.28 1.31 16.79
N TYR A 221 35.50 1.11 17.29
CA TYR A 221 36.26 -0.12 17.11
C TYR A 221 35.63 -1.32 17.84
N GLY A 222 35.89 -2.51 17.31
CA GLY A 222 35.73 -3.77 18.03
C GLY A 222 36.85 -3.94 19.05
N GLU A 223 36.64 -4.78 20.05
CA GLU A 223 37.64 -5.08 21.06
C GLU A 223 37.94 -6.58 21.10
N PHE A 224 39.19 -6.97 21.31
CA PHE A 224 39.59 -8.38 21.29
C PHE A 224 38.96 -9.21 22.41
N ALA A 225 38.69 -8.59 23.56
CA ALA A 225 38.17 -9.31 24.73
C ALA A 225 36.69 -9.73 24.58
N GLN A 226 35.98 -9.17 23.59
CA GLN A 226 34.52 -9.11 23.59
C GLN A 226 33.96 -9.08 22.16
N SER A 227 33.08 -10.04 21.82
CA SER A 227 32.30 -9.99 20.56
C SER A 227 31.32 -8.83 20.57
N HIS A 228 31.34 -8.02 19.51
CA HIS A 228 30.41 -6.92 19.28
C HIS A 228 29.53 -7.18 18.06
N TRP A 229 28.34 -6.60 18.09
CA TRP A 229 27.44 -6.55 16.95
C TRP A 229 27.48 -5.16 16.34
N TYR A 230 27.53 -5.11 15.01
CA TYR A 230 27.42 -3.89 14.22
C TYR A 230 26.13 -3.94 13.44
N PHE A 231 25.36 -2.85 13.47
CA PHE A 231 24.09 -2.79 12.77
C PHE A 231 24.18 -1.87 11.55
N LEU A 232 23.69 -2.34 10.41
CA LEU A 232 23.43 -1.51 9.25
C LEU A 232 21.98 -1.70 8.83
N GLY A 233 21.16 -0.67 9.01
CA GLY A 233 19.79 -0.61 8.53
C GLY A 233 19.68 0.17 7.22
N VAL A 234 18.91 -0.34 6.27
CA VAL A 234 18.76 0.24 4.93
C VAL A 234 17.28 0.30 4.55
N ALA A 235 16.73 1.51 4.41
CA ALA A 235 15.38 1.74 3.90
C ALA A 235 15.46 2.20 2.44
N GLY A 236 14.99 1.36 1.52
CA GLY A 236 15.26 1.50 0.09
C GLY A 236 14.31 2.43 -0.67
N ALA A 237 13.00 2.33 -0.47
CA ALA A 237 12.01 3.14 -1.18
C ALA A 237 11.57 4.35 -0.34
N GLY A 238 11.63 5.54 -0.93
CA GLY A 238 11.39 6.81 -0.25
C GLY A 238 9.95 7.30 -0.27
N TYR A 239 9.12 6.79 -1.17
CA TYR A 239 7.71 7.16 -1.28
C TYR A 239 6.79 6.48 -0.25
N GLN A 240 7.30 5.55 0.59
CA GLN A 240 6.54 4.94 1.69
C GLN A 240 7.24 5.09 3.04
N ASP A 241 6.50 5.55 4.04
CA ASP A 241 7.05 5.84 5.37
C ASP A 241 7.38 4.61 6.22
N VAL A 242 6.77 3.47 5.91
CA VAL A 242 6.98 2.20 6.63
C VAL A 242 8.46 1.79 6.65
N PHE A 243 9.17 1.94 5.53
CA PHE A 243 10.57 1.53 5.42
C PHE A 243 11.49 2.39 6.29
N LYS A 244 11.28 3.73 6.28
CA LYS A 244 11.94 4.67 7.20
C LYS A 244 11.68 4.27 8.65
N SER A 245 10.41 4.18 9.01
CA SER A 245 9.95 3.96 10.39
C SER A 245 10.48 2.64 10.96
N GLU A 246 10.47 1.59 10.15
CA GLU A 246 10.96 0.26 10.51
C GLU A 246 12.47 0.29 10.79
N VAL A 247 13.28 0.90 9.92
CA VAL A 247 14.74 1.00 10.13
C VAL A 247 15.08 1.85 11.35
N GLU A 248 14.40 2.97 11.56
CA GLU A 248 14.64 3.83 12.73
C GLU A 248 14.37 3.10 14.04
N ARG A 249 13.22 2.43 14.14
CA ARG A 249 12.83 1.69 15.35
C ARG A 249 13.72 0.48 15.59
N ILE A 250 14.09 -0.25 14.54
CA ILE A 250 15.00 -1.40 14.68
C ILE A 250 16.38 -0.92 15.11
N LYS A 251 16.90 0.18 14.53
CA LYS A 251 18.16 0.75 14.99
C LYS A 251 18.11 1.14 16.47
N GLU A 252 17.04 1.79 16.91
CA GLU A 252 16.86 2.15 18.32
C GLU A 252 16.82 0.91 19.22
N GLN A 253 16.12 -0.14 18.82
CA GLN A 253 16.11 -1.43 19.53
C GLN A 253 17.50 -2.06 19.59
N PHE A 254 18.25 -2.02 18.49
CA PHE A 254 19.63 -2.53 18.44
C PHE A 254 20.58 -1.73 19.31
N ASP A 255 20.44 -0.41 19.36
CA ASP A 255 21.28 0.45 20.18
C ASP A 255 21.00 0.25 21.68
N THR A 256 19.72 0.12 22.06
CA THR A 256 19.28 0.06 23.46
C THR A 256 19.36 -1.34 24.05
N ARG A 257 18.93 -2.37 23.29
CA ARG A 257 18.80 -3.75 23.78
C ARG A 257 19.97 -4.64 23.37
N PHE A 258 20.55 -4.41 22.20
CA PHE A 258 21.57 -5.31 21.61
C PHE A 258 22.99 -4.74 21.64
N GLY A 259 23.19 -3.63 22.37
CA GLY A 259 24.52 -3.10 22.68
C GLY A 259 25.28 -2.55 21.47
N THR A 260 24.57 -2.16 20.42
CA THR A 260 25.17 -1.63 19.19
C THR A 260 25.32 -0.10 19.19
N PHE A 261 25.04 0.57 20.32
CA PHE A 261 25.25 2.00 20.45
C PHE A 261 26.70 2.37 20.08
N GLY A 262 26.86 3.31 19.14
CA GLY A 262 28.17 3.68 18.56
C GLY A 262 28.71 2.71 17.50
N ARG A 263 27.93 1.70 17.09
CA ARG A 263 28.27 0.67 16.07
C ARG A 263 27.12 0.44 15.08
N SER A 264 26.19 1.39 15.00
CA SER A 264 24.98 1.32 14.18
C SER A 264 24.92 2.45 13.16
N ILE A 265 24.62 2.12 11.90
CA ILE A 265 24.31 3.08 10.83
C ILE A 265 22.90 2.79 10.31
N ALA A 266 22.12 3.84 10.10
CA ALA A 266 20.93 3.78 9.25
C ALA A 266 21.18 4.61 7.98
N LEU A 267 20.84 4.02 6.84
CA LEU A 267 20.78 4.68 5.55
C LEU A 267 19.30 4.68 5.12
N ILE A 268 18.74 5.85 4.85
CA ILE A 268 17.28 5.99 4.66
C ILE A 268 16.99 6.81 3.42
N ASN A 269 16.16 6.26 2.55
CA ASN A 269 15.46 7.03 1.53
C ASN A 269 14.09 7.43 2.07
N ASN A 270 13.86 8.74 2.19
CA ASN A 270 12.58 9.37 2.48
C ASN A 270 12.75 10.90 2.32
N PRO A 271 11.81 11.63 1.69
CA PRO A 271 11.90 13.08 1.54
C PRO A 271 12.13 13.85 2.84
N GLU A 272 11.53 13.42 3.95
CA GLU A 272 11.57 14.11 5.24
C GLU A 272 12.94 14.01 5.95
N THR A 273 13.72 12.97 5.63
CA THR A 273 14.97 12.66 6.35
C THR A 273 16.22 13.20 5.66
N ARG A 274 16.11 13.78 4.45
CA ARG A 274 17.24 14.16 3.59
C ARG A 274 18.22 15.18 4.20
N THR A 275 17.83 15.90 5.25
CA THR A 275 18.71 16.84 5.96
C THR A 275 19.25 16.29 7.28
N GLN A 276 18.82 15.10 7.68
CA GLN A 276 19.07 14.50 8.99
C GLN A 276 19.76 13.13 8.90
N MET A 277 19.44 12.34 7.88
CA MET A 277 19.95 10.99 7.65
C MET A 277 20.66 10.89 6.30
N PRO A 278 21.70 10.03 6.20
CA PRO A 278 22.32 9.73 4.93
C PRO A 278 21.38 8.89 4.04
N ILE A 279 21.34 9.23 2.75
CA ILE A 279 20.58 8.52 1.71
C ILE A 279 21.02 7.05 1.60
N ALA A 280 20.06 6.15 1.39
CA ALA A 280 20.34 4.77 1.03
C ALA A 280 20.64 4.67 -0.47
N SER A 281 21.88 4.28 -0.78
CA SER A 281 22.35 4.08 -2.16
C SER A 281 23.43 3.00 -2.15
N ARG A 282 23.73 2.41 -3.31
CA ARG A 282 24.89 1.52 -3.45
C ARG A 282 26.18 2.16 -2.91
N THR A 283 26.39 3.45 -3.19
CA THR A 283 27.58 4.19 -2.74
C THR A 283 27.65 4.32 -1.22
N SER A 284 26.57 4.78 -0.57
CA SER A 284 26.55 4.94 0.90
C SER A 284 26.60 3.60 1.62
N MET A 285 25.97 2.55 1.08
CA MET A 285 26.07 1.18 1.58
C MET A 285 27.49 0.64 1.49
N GLU A 286 28.16 0.78 0.34
CA GLU A 286 29.55 0.36 0.17
C GLU A 286 30.47 1.07 1.18
N MET A 287 30.30 2.38 1.34
CA MET A 287 31.08 3.16 2.30
C MET A 287 30.83 2.73 3.75
N ALA A 288 29.56 2.47 4.11
CA ALA A 288 29.16 1.99 5.44
C ALA A 288 29.72 0.60 5.73
N LEU A 289 29.53 -0.36 4.84
CA LEU A 289 30.05 -1.73 4.98
C LEU A 289 31.58 -1.73 5.07
N ARG A 290 32.26 -0.96 4.22
CA ARG A 290 33.72 -0.81 4.27
C ARG A 290 34.18 -0.24 5.61
N ARG A 291 33.52 0.81 6.12
CA ARG A 291 33.88 1.41 7.41
C ARG A 291 33.63 0.46 8.57
N ILE A 292 32.51 -0.27 8.57
CA ILE A 292 32.21 -1.29 9.58
C ILE A 292 33.28 -2.39 9.55
N GLY A 293 33.57 -2.96 8.38
CA GLY A 293 34.58 -4.02 8.24
C GLY A 293 36.00 -3.60 8.64
N GLN A 294 36.34 -2.32 8.55
CA GLN A 294 37.61 -1.77 9.06
C GLN A 294 37.68 -1.67 10.59
N GLN A 295 36.54 -1.53 11.26
CA GLN A 295 36.47 -1.36 12.72
C GLN A 295 36.27 -2.68 13.46
N MET A 296 35.64 -3.65 12.81
CA MET A 296 35.35 -4.96 13.37
C MET A 296 36.62 -5.75 13.71
N ASN A 297 36.58 -6.45 14.84
CA ASN A 297 37.40 -7.63 15.04
C ASN A 297 36.83 -8.77 14.18
N LYS A 298 37.52 -9.09 13.08
CA LYS A 298 37.07 -10.08 12.08
C LYS A 298 36.89 -11.50 12.63
N GLU A 299 37.49 -11.82 13.78
CA GLU A 299 37.38 -13.14 14.39
C GLU A 299 36.10 -13.30 15.22
N SER A 300 35.61 -12.22 15.83
CA SER A 300 34.59 -12.29 16.89
C SER A 300 33.38 -11.39 16.69
N ASP A 301 33.48 -10.35 15.87
CA ASP A 301 32.40 -9.39 15.67
C ASP A 301 31.49 -9.81 14.53
N VAL A 302 30.22 -9.41 14.62
CA VAL A 302 29.17 -9.80 13.67
C VAL A 302 28.53 -8.55 13.06
N LEU A 303 28.38 -8.56 11.74
CA LEU A 303 27.52 -7.60 11.05
C LEU A 303 26.08 -8.11 11.07
N PHE A 304 25.15 -7.29 11.54
CA PHE A 304 23.72 -7.44 11.32
C PHE A 304 23.28 -6.41 10.26
N LEU A 305 23.06 -6.87 9.03
CA LEU A 305 22.55 -6.08 7.92
C LEU A 305 21.04 -6.30 7.81
N TYR A 306 20.26 -5.24 7.99
CA TYR A 306 18.83 -5.24 7.74
C TYR A 306 18.48 -4.33 6.56
N MET A 307 17.75 -4.87 5.59
CA MET A 307 17.32 -4.15 4.39
C MET A 307 15.81 -4.28 4.25
N THR A 308 15.09 -3.17 4.06
CA THR A 308 13.65 -3.15 3.84
C THR A 308 13.26 -2.20 2.71
N SER A 309 12.50 -2.70 1.73
CA SER A 309 12.05 -1.97 0.53
C SER A 309 11.05 -2.85 -0.25
N HIS A 310 10.61 -2.39 -1.42
CA HIS A 310 10.05 -3.30 -2.41
C HIS A 310 11.14 -4.14 -3.09
N GLY A 311 10.71 -5.15 -3.82
CA GLY A 311 11.61 -6.04 -4.54
C GLY A 311 10.95 -6.69 -5.74
N LEU A 312 11.82 -7.08 -6.67
CA LEU A 312 11.54 -7.97 -7.79
C LEU A 312 12.53 -9.14 -7.71
N PRO A 313 12.35 -10.23 -8.46
CA PRO A 313 13.34 -11.31 -8.48
C PRO A 313 14.76 -10.80 -8.79
N ASN A 314 15.70 -11.03 -7.88
CA ASN A 314 17.09 -10.56 -7.89
C ASN A 314 17.26 -9.02 -7.87
N GLN A 315 16.31 -8.28 -7.30
CA GLN A 315 16.34 -6.83 -7.24
C GLN A 315 15.70 -6.30 -5.95
N PHE A 316 16.43 -5.44 -5.26
CA PHE A 316 15.95 -4.70 -4.09
C PHE A 316 15.90 -3.22 -4.45
N GLU A 317 14.73 -2.62 -4.37
CA GLU A 317 14.50 -1.27 -4.87
C GLU A 317 15.24 -0.21 -4.04
N MET A 318 15.91 0.71 -4.73
CA MET A 318 16.47 1.94 -4.19
C MET A 318 15.82 3.12 -4.91
N GLU A 319 14.87 3.77 -4.26
CA GLU A 319 14.11 4.89 -4.81
C GLU A 319 14.24 6.10 -3.88
N ASN A 320 14.55 7.27 -4.43
CA ASN A 320 14.56 8.53 -3.69
C ASN A 320 14.45 9.75 -4.62
N ASP A 321 13.37 9.80 -5.39
CA ASP A 321 13.11 10.79 -6.43
C ASP A 321 13.31 12.22 -5.94
N PRO A 322 13.96 13.10 -6.73
CA PRO A 322 14.34 12.90 -8.14
C PRO A 322 15.76 12.35 -8.35
N ILE A 323 16.40 11.75 -7.33
CA ILE A 323 17.74 11.19 -7.49
C ILE A 323 17.64 9.82 -8.15
N ASP A 324 18.30 9.66 -9.29
CA ASP A 324 18.47 8.37 -9.95
C ASP A 324 19.43 7.47 -9.14
N LEU A 325 18.86 6.45 -8.51
CA LEU A 325 19.57 5.49 -7.68
C LEU A 325 19.57 4.11 -8.36
N ASN A 326 20.70 3.42 -8.25
CA ASN A 326 20.78 2.04 -8.71
C ASN A 326 20.23 1.12 -7.61
N ASP A 327 19.22 0.33 -7.95
CA ASP A 327 18.71 -0.78 -7.13
C ASP A 327 19.81 -1.73 -6.69
N VAL A 328 19.64 -2.49 -5.62
CA VAL A 328 20.63 -3.49 -5.17
C VAL A 328 20.33 -4.85 -5.79
N ASP A 329 21.33 -5.47 -6.43
CA ASP A 329 21.25 -6.84 -6.94
C ASP A 329 22.08 -7.81 -6.06
N PRO A 330 21.76 -9.13 -6.05
CA PRO A 330 22.43 -10.11 -5.18
C PRO A 330 23.93 -10.21 -5.39
N LYS A 331 24.40 -10.08 -6.64
CA LYS A 331 25.83 -10.17 -6.97
C LYS A 331 26.58 -8.97 -6.44
N TRP A 332 26.06 -7.77 -6.68
CA TRP A 332 26.66 -6.54 -6.15
C TRP A 332 26.72 -6.56 -4.62
N LEU A 333 25.67 -7.02 -3.95
CA LEU A 333 25.65 -7.11 -2.48
C LEU A 333 26.72 -8.10 -1.97
N LYS A 334 26.82 -9.29 -2.58
CA LYS A 334 27.86 -10.28 -2.25
C LYS A 334 29.27 -9.70 -2.41
N ASP A 335 29.54 -9.11 -3.57
CA ASP A 335 30.86 -8.54 -3.88
C ASP A 335 31.22 -7.41 -2.90
N THR A 336 30.24 -6.60 -2.51
CA THR A 336 30.44 -5.48 -1.57
C THR A 336 30.72 -5.98 -0.15
N LEU A 337 29.97 -6.97 0.32
CA LEU A 337 30.20 -7.63 1.61
C LEU A 337 31.57 -8.30 1.66
N ASP A 338 31.97 -9.02 0.61
CA ASP A 338 33.29 -9.66 0.52
C ASP A 338 34.44 -8.65 0.52
N LYS A 339 34.33 -7.56 -0.25
CA LYS A 339 35.32 -6.48 -0.29
C LYS A 339 35.48 -5.76 1.04
N SER A 340 34.42 -5.71 1.87
CA SER A 340 34.50 -5.13 3.21
C SER A 340 35.31 -5.97 4.21
N GLY A 341 35.58 -7.25 3.88
CA GLY A 341 36.36 -8.15 4.72
C GLY A 341 35.66 -8.59 5.99
N ILE A 342 34.33 -8.45 6.05
CA ILE A 342 33.47 -8.89 7.16
C ILE A 342 33.30 -10.41 7.05
N ARG A 343 33.63 -11.13 8.13
CA ARG A 343 33.56 -12.60 8.17
C ARG A 343 32.19 -13.11 8.60
N TRP A 344 31.72 -12.70 9.78
CA TRP A 344 30.45 -13.15 10.35
C TRP A 344 29.33 -12.18 9.98
N ARG A 345 28.31 -12.68 9.30
CA ARG A 345 27.24 -11.87 8.71
C ARG A 345 25.87 -12.46 9.05
N VAL A 346 24.98 -11.63 9.56
CA VAL A 346 23.54 -11.90 9.62
C VAL A 346 22.89 -10.90 8.66
N ILE A 347 22.27 -11.39 7.60
CA ILE A 347 21.66 -10.59 6.54
C ILE A 347 20.17 -10.86 6.56
N VAL A 348 19.37 -9.83 6.80
CA VAL A 348 17.92 -9.92 6.86
C VAL A 348 17.34 -8.99 5.78
N ILE A 349 16.62 -9.57 4.82
CA ILE A 349 16.05 -8.84 3.68
C ILE A 349 14.52 -8.92 3.73
N SER A 350 13.90 -7.78 4.01
CA SER A 350 12.44 -7.60 4.01
C SER A 350 12.00 -6.95 2.70
N ALA A 351 11.69 -7.78 1.70
CA ALA A 351 11.18 -7.34 0.40
C ALA A 351 10.46 -8.48 -0.32
N CYS A 352 9.61 -8.14 -1.30
CA CYS A 352 9.02 -9.12 -2.21
C CYS A 352 10.13 -9.86 -2.96
N TYR A 353 9.95 -11.17 -3.18
CA TYR A 353 10.91 -12.05 -3.86
C TYR A 353 12.31 -12.09 -3.21
N SER A 354 12.44 -11.69 -1.94
CA SER A 354 13.73 -11.57 -1.24
C SER A 354 14.53 -12.88 -1.17
N GLY A 355 13.85 -14.04 -1.19
CA GLY A 355 14.47 -15.37 -1.30
C GLY A 355 15.38 -15.53 -2.52
N SER A 356 15.20 -14.73 -3.58
CA SER A 356 16.06 -14.73 -4.77
C SER A 356 17.51 -14.30 -4.49
N PHE A 357 17.77 -13.60 -3.38
CA PHE A 357 19.10 -13.20 -2.97
C PHE A 357 19.92 -14.33 -2.34
N VAL A 358 19.25 -15.36 -1.81
CA VAL A 358 19.88 -16.44 -1.02
C VAL A 358 21.01 -17.13 -1.78
N PRO A 359 20.85 -17.59 -3.04
CA PRO A 359 21.89 -18.36 -3.73
C PRO A 359 23.20 -17.61 -3.94
N ALA A 360 23.14 -16.28 -4.13
CA ALA A 360 24.35 -15.47 -4.33
C ALA A 360 25.03 -15.09 -3.01
N LEU A 361 24.25 -14.96 -1.92
CA LEU A 361 24.75 -14.52 -0.63
C LEU A 361 25.27 -15.65 0.26
N GLN A 362 24.90 -16.91 -0.02
CA GLN A 362 25.32 -18.06 0.76
C GLN A 362 26.85 -18.19 0.85
N ASP A 363 27.36 -18.34 2.07
CA ASP A 363 28.71 -18.78 2.37
C ASP A 363 28.74 -19.48 3.75
N ASP A 364 29.88 -20.08 4.12
CA ASP A 364 29.98 -20.85 5.37
C ASP A 364 29.80 -20.00 6.65
N ASN A 365 29.97 -18.68 6.58
CA ASN A 365 29.99 -17.77 7.73
C ASN A 365 28.79 -16.82 7.77
N THR A 366 27.77 -17.04 6.94
CA THR A 366 26.62 -16.14 6.79
C THR A 366 25.32 -16.81 7.19
N LEU A 367 24.49 -16.08 7.93
CA LEU A 367 23.08 -16.35 8.11
C LEU A 367 22.28 -15.38 7.23
N ILE A 368 21.36 -15.90 6.44
CA ILE A 368 20.45 -15.13 5.58
C ILE A 368 19.02 -15.45 6.01
N ILE A 369 18.24 -14.41 6.25
CA ILE A 369 16.81 -14.47 6.55
C ILE A 369 16.06 -13.60 5.54
N THR A 370 15.02 -14.13 4.92
CA THR A 370 14.22 -13.38 3.94
C THR A 370 12.76 -13.36 4.33
N ALA A 371 12.08 -12.24 4.06
CA ALA A 371 10.66 -12.10 4.33
C ALA A 371 9.77 -12.95 3.42
N SER A 372 10.29 -13.37 2.26
CA SER A 372 9.56 -14.26 1.36
C SER A 372 10.48 -15.22 0.61
N ALA A 373 9.90 -16.25 -0.01
CA ALA A 373 10.55 -17.11 -0.98
C ALA A 373 10.83 -16.36 -2.31
N ALA A 374 11.69 -16.96 -3.14
CA ALA A 374 12.19 -16.34 -4.38
C ALA A 374 11.11 -16.05 -5.43
N ASP A 375 9.96 -16.72 -5.34
CA ASP A 375 8.80 -16.63 -6.23
C ASP A 375 7.54 -16.10 -5.51
N ARG A 376 7.69 -15.59 -4.29
CA ARG A 376 6.60 -15.10 -3.44
C ARG A 376 6.75 -13.62 -3.11
N ALA A 377 5.63 -12.90 -3.01
CA ALA A 377 5.59 -11.54 -2.47
C ALA A 377 5.60 -11.53 -0.93
N SER A 378 5.91 -10.39 -0.33
CA SER A 378 5.77 -10.11 1.11
C SER A 378 4.81 -8.93 1.32
N PHE A 379 4.21 -8.80 2.51
CA PHE A 379 3.08 -7.88 2.74
C PHE A 379 3.28 -6.91 3.92
N GLY A 380 2.39 -5.92 4.01
CA GLY A 380 2.35 -4.93 5.10
C GLY A 380 3.03 -3.59 4.81
N CYS A 381 3.24 -3.23 3.54
CA CYS A 381 3.95 -2.01 3.15
C CYS A 381 2.99 -0.83 2.87
N SER A 382 2.20 -0.37 3.85
CA SER A 382 1.35 0.83 3.71
C SER A 382 1.98 2.06 4.38
N ASN A 383 1.54 3.27 4.03
CA ASN A 383 2.09 4.50 4.60
C ASN A 383 1.72 4.70 6.07
N GLU A 384 0.59 4.14 6.50
CA GLU A 384 0.09 4.20 7.87
C GLU A 384 0.71 3.13 8.77
N ALA A 385 1.45 2.17 8.18
CA ALA A 385 2.06 1.09 8.91
C ALA A 385 3.43 1.49 9.47
N ASP A 386 3.62 1.27 10.76
CA ASP A 386 4.93 1.44 11.43
C ASP A 386 5.93 0.31 11.08
N TYR A 387 5.43 -0.81 10.55
CA TYR A 387 6.19 -2.02 10.26
C TYR A 387 5.51 -2.83 9.14
N THR A 388 6.33 -3.50 8.33
CA THR A 388 5.91 -4.61 7.47
C THR A 388 5.44 -5.80 8.31
N TYR A 389 4.70 -6.75 7.73
CA TYR A 389 4.28 -7.96 8.47
C TYR A 389 5.49 -8.72 9.00
N PHE A 390 6.50 -8.93 8.16
CA PHE A 390 7.73 -9.59 8.58
C PHE A 390 8.48 -8.79 9.64
N GLY A 391 8.69 -7.48 9.44
CA GLY A 391 9.42 -6.64 10.39
C GLY A 391 8.74 -6.57 11.76
N ARG A 392 7.41 -6.49 11.80
CA ARG A 392 6.64 -6.55 13.05
C ARG A 392 6.79 -7.90 13.75
N ALA A 393 6.55 -8.99 13.03
CA ALA A 393 6.61 -10.33 13.58
C ALA A 393 8.04 -10.66 14.08
N PHE A 394 9.06 -10.28 13.33
CA PHE A 394 10.45 -10.56 13.68
C PHE A 394 10.98 -9.64 14.77
N PHE A 395 10.97 -8.31 14.60
CA PHE A 395 11.65 -7.39 15.52
C PHE A 395 10.79 -6.93 16.69
N ASP A 396 9.53 -6.57 16.43
CA ASP A 396 8.64 -5.99 17.45
C ASP A 396 8.03 -7.08 18.37
N GLN A 397 7.95 -8.33 17.90
CA GLN A 397 7.46 -9.48 18.67
C GLN A 397 8.56 -10.51 18.96
N ALA A 398 8.98 -11.30 17.97
CA ALA A 398 9.74 -12.52 18.22
C ALA A 398 11.14 -12.26 18.83
N MET A 399 11.88 -11.27 18.32
CA MET A 399 13.18 -10.86 18.88
C MET A 399 13.05 -10.25 20.29
N ARG A 400 11.84 -9.88 20.72
CA ARG A 400 11.60 -9.42 22.09
C ARG A 400 11.27 -10.55 23.05
N GLU A 401 10.61 -11.58 22.57
CA GLU A 401 10.09 -12.69 23.37
C GLU A 401 11.03 -13.90 23.42
N GLN A 402 11.83 -14.11 22.37
CA GLN A 402 12.72 -15.25 22.22
C GLN A 402 14.16 -14.93 22.66
N ASN A 403 14.93 -16.01 22.87
CA ASN A 403 16.31 -15.96 23.36
C ASN A 403 17.35 -16.36 22.30
N SER A 404 16.96 -16.52 21.05
CA SER A 404 17.85 -16.76 19.92
C SER A 404 17.23 -16.26 18.61
N ILE A 405 18.08 -15.96 17.63
CA ILE A 405 17.61 -15.54 16.28
C ILE A 405 16.82 -16.67 15.63
N GLY A 406 17.24 -17.92 15.81
CA GLY A 406 16.54 -19.11 15.28
C GLY A 406 15.14 -19.27 15.87
N ALA A 407 14.98 -19.15 17.18
CA ALA A 407 13.66 -19.21 17.82
C ALA A 407 12.77 -18.03 17.40
N ALA A 408 13.37 -16.83 17.25
CA ALA A 408 12.64 -15.67 16.75
C ALA A 408 12.14 -15.88 15.31
N PHE A 409 12.95 -16.50 14.44
CA PHE A 409 12.55 -16.81 13.08
C PHE A 409 11.39 -17.82 13.00
N GLU A 410 11.43 -18.90 13.79
CA GLU A 410 10.34 -19.88 13.79
C GLU A 410 9.01 -19.25 14.23
N GLN A 411 9.00 -18.45 15.30
CA GLN A 411 7.82 -17.70 15.72
C GLN A 411 7.34 -16.73 14.63
N THR A 412 8.27 -16.04 13.96
CA THR A 412 7.96 -15.10 12.88
C THR A 412 7.24 -15.79 11.74
N LYS A 413 7.74 -16.96 11.32
CA LYS A 413 7.16 -17.76 10.24
C LYS A 413 5.72 -18.17 10.53
N GLU A 414 5.44 -18.60 11.76
CA GLU A 414 4.09 -18.95 12.20
C GLU A 414 3.15 -17.72 12.20
N THR A 415 3.65 -16.62 12.75
CA THR A 415 2.89 -15.36 12.90
C THR A 415 2.53 -14.75 11.54
N VAL A 416 3.51 -14.65 10.65
CA VAL A 416 3.32 -14.12 9.29
C VAL A 416 2.32 -14.98 8.52
N ALA A 417 2.48 -16.30 8.54
CA ALA A 417 1.54 -17.21 7.87
C ALA A 417 0.10 -17.08 8.41
N GLN A 418 -0.06 -16.83 9.71
CA GLN A 418 -1.37 -16.59 10.31
C GLN A 418 -2.00 -15.29 9.81
N TRP A 419 -1.26 -14.18 9.78
CA TRP A 419 -1.76 -12.88 9.31
C TRP A 419 -2.09 -12.91 7.82
N GLU A 420 -1.22 -13.50 7.01
CA GLU A 420 -1.44 -13.66 5.57
C GLU A 420 -2.69 -14.50 5.30
N LYS A 421 -2.83 -15.64 5.99
CA LYS A 421 -4.02 -16.48 5.88
C LYS A 421 -5.30 -15.75 6.31
N ALA A 422 -5.24 -14.92 7.35
CA ALA A 422 -6.38 -14.13 7.80
C ALA A 422 -6.82 -13.10 6.75
N GLN A 423 -5.86 -12.57 5.97
CA GLN A 423 -6.11 -11.62 4.87
C GLN A 423 -6.38 -12.29 3.52
N GLY A 424 -6.29 -13.63 3.45
CA GLY A 424 -6.48 -14.40 2.22
C GLY A 424 -5.30 -14.32 1.25
N PHE A 425 -4.12 -13.90 1.71
CA PHE A 425 -2.91 -13.88 0.91
C PHE A 425 -2.34 -15.29 0.74
N GLU A 426 -1.65 -15.48 -0.39
CA GLU A 426 -0.73 -16.61 -0.53
C GLU A 426 0.47 -16.41 0.40
N ALA A 427 0.88 -17.49 1.07
CA ALA A 427 1.93 -17.41 2.08
C ALA A 427 3.24 -16.91 1.45
N SER A 428 3.89 -15.94 2.10
CA SER A 428 5.19 -15.40 1.66
C SER A 428 6.31 -16.43 1.80
N GLU A 429 6.17 -17.39 2.72
CA GLU A 429 7.16 -18.43 3.03
C GLU A 429 8.55 -17.85 3.37
N PRO A 430 8.70 -17.12 4.51
CA PRO A 430 10.00 -16.63 4.96
C PRO A 430 11.06 -17.73 4.97
N GLN A 431 12.29 -17.40 4.54
CA GLN A 431 13.37 -18.39 4.38
C GLN A 431 14.50 -18.18 5.39
N TRP A 432 15.12 -19.29 5.79
CA TRP A 432 16.31 -19.35 6.63
C TRP A 432 17.41 -20.13 5.91
N SER A 433 18.57 -19.51 5.74
CA SER A 433 19.76 -20.13 5.17
C SER A 433 20.98 -19.83 6.02
N ILE A 434 21.58 -20.85 6.62
CA ILE A 434 22.75 -20.71 7.49
C ILE A 434 23.95 -21.50 6.96
N GLY A 435 25.10 -20.83 6.94
CA GLY A 435 26.38 -21.46 6.62
C GLY A 435 26.90 -22.34 7.74
N LYS A 436 27.71 -23.36 7.40
CA LYS A 436 28.17 -24.39 8.35
C LYS A 436 28.95 -23.84 9.55
N ASN A 437 29.82 -22.84 9.32
CA ASN A 437 30.57 -22.24 10.42
C ASN A 437 29.69 -21.31 11.25
N MET A 438 28.78 -20.57 10.61
CA MET A 438 27.82 -19.72 11.30
C MET A 438 26.87 -20.56 12.17
N GLU A 439 26.41 -21.72 11.71
CA GLU A 439 25.57 -22.64 12.49
C GLU A 439 26.25 -23.05 13.80
N PHE A 440 27.56 -23.31 13.75
CA PHE A 440 28.32 -23.64 14.95
C PHE A 440 28.59 -22.43 15.87
N MET A 441 28.86 -21.25 15.30
CA MET A 441 29.28 -20.07 16.04
C MET A 441 28.13 -19.20 16.55
N LEU A 442 26.99 -19.17 15.86
CA LEU A 442 25.87 -18.29 16.16
C LEU A 442 25.39 -18.41 17.62
N PRO A 443 25.22 -19.61 18.22
CA PRO A 443 24.79 -19.74 19.60
C PRO A 443 25.77 -19.13 20.63
N GLN A 444 27.04 -18.93 20.27
CA GLN A 444 28.02 -18.24 21.10
C GLN A 444 27.95 -16.73 20.89
N LEU A 445 27.80 -16.30 19.64
CA LEU A 445 27.78 -14.89 19.25
C LEU A 445 26.48 -14.18 19.73
N GLU A 446 25.35 -14.88 19.72
CA GLU A 446 24.03 -14.30 20.04
C GLU A 446 23.72 -14.24 21.54
N GLN A 447 24.53 -14.84 22.42
CA GLN A 447 24.35 -14.76 23.89
C GLN A 447 24.31 -13.33 24.42
N ARG A 448 24.95 -12.41 23.70
CA ARG A 448 24.95 -10.97 24.02
C ARG A 448 23.76 -10.24 23.42
N LEU A 449 23.22 -10.75 22.32
CA LEU A 449 22.00 -10.24 21.71
C LEU A 449 20.80 -10.58 22.61
N PHE A 450 20.80 -11.78 23.21
CA PHE A 450 19.77 -12.23 24.14
C PHE A 450 20.40 -12.52 25.52
N PRO A 451 20.64 -11.51 26.35
CA PRO A 451 21.17 -11.75 27.68
C PRO A 451 20.20 -12.65 28.44
N ALA A 452 20.70 -13.78 28.93
CA ALA A 452 19.90 -14.72 29.71
C ALA A 452 19.24 -13.97 30.88
N ALA A 453 17.92 -14.11 31.02
CA ALA A 453 17.21 -13.58 32.18
C ALA A 453 17.92 -14.09 33.44
N LEU A 454 18.47 -13.17 34.25
CA LEU A 454 19.06 -13.49 35.54
C LEU A 454 17.98 -14.22 36.33
N LYS A 455 18.13 -15.55 36.51
CA LYS A 455 17.34 -16.30 37.48
C LYS A 455 17.58 -15.61 38.83
N SER A 456 16.54 -14.99 39.37
CA SER A 456 16.55 -14.41 40.71
C SER A 456 16.55 -15.55 41.74
N ASP A 457 17.62 -16.31 41.82
CA ASP A 457 17.89 -17.19 42.97
C ASP A 457 18.51 -16.33 44.07
N ASN A 458 17.67 -15.56 44.77
CA ASN A 458 18.00 -15.06 46.09
C ASN A 458 16.80 -15.30 47.01
N LYS A 459 16.72 -16.53 47.52
CA LYS A 459 16.11 -16.76 48.84
C LYS A 459 16.95 -15.99 49.85
N VAL A 460 16.51 -14.78 50.18
CA VAL A 460 16.99 -14.10 51.39
C VAL A 460 16.32 -14.81 52.56
N GLU A 461 17.06 -15.70 53.22
CA GLU A 461 16.70 -16.16 54.57
C GLU A 461 16.83 -14.97 55.52
N THR A 462 15.70 -14.45 55.98
CA THR A 462 15.63 -13.42 57.01
C THR A 462 16.08 -14.02 58.36
N PRO A 463 17.12 -13.48 59.03
CA PRO A 463 17.45 -13.92 60.38
C PRO A 463 16.37 -13.44 61.35
N GLN A 464 15.76 -14.38 62.08
CA GLN A 464 14.87 -14.05 63.20
C GLN A 464 15.70 -13.45 64.34
N LEU A 465 15.52 -12.16 64.60
CA LEU A 465 15.96 -11.50 65.83
C LEU A 465 14.98 -11.84 66.95
N THR A 466 15.42 -12.66 67.91
CA THR A 466 14.76 -12.85 69.20
C THR A 466 14.89 -11.58 70.04
N VAL A 467 13.75 -10.95 70.35
CA VAL A 467 13.65 -9.86 71.32
C VAL A 467 13.33 -10.47 72.68
N GLU A 468 14.29 -10.43 73.62
CA GLU A 468 14.03 -10.63 75.04
C GLU A 468 13.44 -9.34 75.64
N THR A 469 12.24 -9.45 76.19
CA THR A 469 11.57 -8.41 76.99
C THR A 469 12.06 -8.43 78.44
N GLN A 470 12.41 -7.26 78.97
CA GLN A 470 12.24 -6.93 80.40
C GLN A 470 11.00 -6.05 80.58
#